data_AF-A0A3M6TN02-F1
#
_entry.id   AF-A0A3M6TN02-F1
#
_cell.length_a   1.000
_cell.length_b   1.000
_cell.length_c   1.000
_cell.angle_alpha   90.00
_cell.angle_beta   90.00
_cell.angle_gamma   90.00
#
_symmetry.space_group_name_H-M   'P 1'
#
loop_
_entity.id
_entity.type
_entity.pdbx_description
1 polymer ?
#
loop_
_entity_poly.entity_id
_entity_poly.type
_entity_poly.pdbx_seq_one_letter_code
_entity_poly.pdbx_strand_id
1 'polypeptide(L)'
;MFIQIVQVAQVFVAYSMLVLVFSVGSLLKSFPSFRKSIIRAFDMITKVKLPVTSYWDSLFSDQMFQNVWHSVALDMNKKAKQGGDAPNSPVVTLSGNICFPLLEVAKAGRPLVLNFGSCTCPIFMSQLNDFQEMVDQFKDIADFCVVYIEEAHPADGWALKNNYNIRTHRTQAERCKAARELARKIPECPVVVDTMLDTANIAYGALPIRFHIIQDRKVRYEGGPGPMGYNMSVVKTWLEKYRAEK
;
A
#
# COMPACT_ATOMS: atom_id res chain seq x y z
N MET A 1 3.36 22.43 21.74
CA MET A 1 3.97 21.66 22.84
C MET A 1 3.16 20.41 23.20
N PHE A 2 1.90 20.49 23.64
CA PHE A 2 1.11 19.30 24.03
C PHE A 2 0.89 18.27 22.89
N ILE A 3 0.48 18.73 21.70
CA ILE A 3 0.27 17.84 20.53
C ILE A 3 1.56 17.11 20.13
N GLN A 4 2.70 17.79 20.17
CA GLN A 4 4.00 17.18 19.89
C GLN A 4 4.39 16.13 20.94
N ILE A 5 4.12 16.39 22.23
CA ILE A 5 4.37 15.40 23.29
C ILE A 5 3.52 14.15 23.10
N VAL A 6 2.23 14.31 22.77
CA VAL A 6 1.33 13.18 22.49
C VAL A 6 1.81 12.39 21.28
N GLN A 7 2.21 13.06 20.20
CA GLN A 7 2.73 12.40 19.00
C GLN A 7 4.03 11.65 19.29
N VAL A 8 4.96 12.25 20.02
CA VAL A 8 6.22 11.59 20.43
C VAL A 8 5.93 10.36 21.30
N ALA A 9 5.02 10.48 22.26
CA ALA A 9 4.60 9.34 23.10
C ALA A 9 3.98 8.22 22.26
N GLN A 10 3.10 8.55 21.30
CA GLN A 10 2.49 7.57 20.40
C GLN A 10 3.54 6.85 19.54
N VAL A 11 4.50 7.59 18.97
CA VAL A 11 5.60 7.01 18.17
C VAL A 11 6.46 6.10 19.03
N PHE A 12 6.84 6.54 20.24
CA PHE A 12 7.62 5.73 21.17
C PHE A 12 6.91 4.44 21.56
N VAL A 13 5.61 4.53 21.87
CA VAL A 13 4.77 3.39 22.23
C VAL A 13 4.64 2.42 21.06
N ALA A 14 4.37 2.91 19.84
CA ALA A 14 4.29 2.08 18.64
C ALA A 14 5.62 1.36 18.34
N TYR A 15 6.74 2.08 18.41
CA TYR A 15 8.07 1.51 18.20
C TYR A 15 8.38 0.44 19.25
N SER A 16 8.12 0.73 20.53
CA SER A 16 8.38 -0.21 21.64
C SER A 16 7.52 -1.47 21.52
N MET A 17 6.25 -1.34 21.14
CA MET A 17 5.38 -2.48 20.85
C MET A 17 5.93 -3.32 19.69
N LEU A 18 6.41 -2.67 18.62
CA LEU A 18 6.97 -3.38 17.48
C LEU A 18 8.25 -4.14 17.89
N VAL A 19 9.13 -3.53 18.68
CA VAL A 19 10.32 -4.19 19.23
C VAL A 19 9.94 -5.40 20.07
N LEU A 20 8.93 -5.28 20.93
CA LEU A 20 8.44 -6.39 21.74
C LEU A 20 7.91 -7.53 20.85
N VAL A 21 7.07 -7.22 19.85
CA VAL A 21 6.51 -8.21 18.91
C VAL A 21 7.62 -8.95 18.16
N PHE A 22 8.64 -8.24 17.68
CA PHE A 22 9.75 -8.86 16.95
C PHE A 22 10.65 -9.68 17.87
N SER A 23 10.90 -9.22 19.10
CA SER A 23 11.69 -9.95 20.09
C SER A 23 11.00 -11.26 20.50
N VAL A 24 9.70 -11.20 20.81
CA VAL A 24 8.89 -12.37 21.13
C VAL A 24 8.77 -13.28 19.92
N GLY A 25 8.51 -12.73 18.73
CA GLY A 25 8.41 -13.51 17.50
C GLY A 25 9.69 -14.26 17.15
N SER A 26 10.85 -13.61 17.28
CA SER A 26 12.17 -14.21 17.08
C SER A 26 12.44 -15.33 18.09
N LEU A 27 12.09 -15.10 19.37
CA LEU A 27 12.19 -16.12 20.41
C LEU A 27 11.30 -17.33 20.07
N LEU A 28 10.02 -17.12 19.76
CA LEU A 28 9.08 -18.18 19.40
C LEU A 28 9.52 -18.96 18.15
N LYS A 29 10.09 -18.28 17.15
CA LYS A 29 10.61 -18.88 15.91
C LYS A 29 11.77 -19.86 16.17
N SER A 30 12.49 -19.71 17.29
CA SER A 30 13.59 -20.61 17.69
C SER A 30 13.09 -21.96 18.21
N PHE A 31 11.80 -22.09 18.52
CA PHE A 31 11.19 -23.30 19.06
C PHE A 31 10.29 -23.98 18.02
N PRO A 32 10.58 -25.23 17.60
CA PRO A 32 9.80 -25.93 16.58
C PRO A 32 8.30 -26.05 16.88
N SER A 33 7.92 -26.15 18.16
CA SER A 33 6.54 -26.27 18.63
C SER A 33 5.65 -25.11 18.21
N PHE A 34 6.21 -23.90 18.05
CA PHE A 34 5.43 -22.71 17.67
C PHE A 34 5.34 -22.50 16.15
N ARG A 35 6.04 -23.29 15.33
CA ARG A 35 6.08 -23.14 13.87
C ARG A 35 4.69 -23.06 13.25
N LYS A 36 3.79 -23.98 13.61
CA LYS A 36 2.41 -24.00 13.08
C LYS A 36 1.60 -22.76 13.49
N SER A 37 1.76 -22.31 14.73
CA SER A 37 1.06 -21.12 15.24
C SER A 37 1.55 -19.84 14.56
N ILE A 38 2.87 -19.72 14.34
CA ILE A 38 3.47 -18.59 13.62
C ILE A 38 2.96 -18.54 12.18
N ILE A 39 2.95 -19.68 11.47
CA ILE A 39 2.44 -19.75 10.09
C ILE A 39 0.96 -19.33 10.04
N ARG A 40 0.12 -19.85 10.93
CA ARG A 40 -1.31 -19.47 10.99
C ARG A 40 -1.50 -17.98 11.25
N ALA A 41 -0.72 -17.39 12.16
CA ALA A 41 -0.77 -15.96 12.45
C ALA A 41 -0.35 -15.14 11.23
N PHE A 42 0.72 -15.54 10.55
CA PHE A 42 1.19 -14.89 9.33
C PHE A 42 0.17 -14.96 8.19
N ASP A 43 -0.42 -16.14 7.94
CA ASP A 43 -1.44 -16.34 6.92
C ASP A 43 -2.70 -15.50 7.20
N MET A 44 -3.08 -15.38 8.48
CA MET A 44 -4.19 -14.53 8.90
C MET A 44 -3.92 -13.04 8.65
N ILE A 45 -2.71 -12.57 8.93
CA ILE A 45 -2.33 -11.16 8.71
C ILE A 45 -2.28 -10.84 7.22
N THR A 46 -1.62 -11.69 6.42
CA THR A 46 -1.40 -11.44 4.99
C THR A 46 -2.63 -11.70 4.13
N LYS A 47 -3.61 -12.47 4.63
CA LYS A 47 -4.81 -12.90 3.87
C LYS A 47 -4.49 -13.64 2.57
N VAL A 48 -3.23 -14.05 2.36
CA VAL A 48 -2.75 -14.75 1.17
C VAL A 48 -1.83 -15.88 1.64
N LYS A 49 -2.04 -17.08 1.10
CA LYS A 49 -1.19 -18.23 1.40
C LYS A 49 0.11 -18.14 0.61
N LEU A 50 1.12 -17.51 1.20
CA LEU A 50 2.47 -17.51 0.66
C LEU A 50 3.18 -18.82 1.03
N PRO A 51 3.97 -19.42 0.13
CA PRO A 51 4.80 -20.57 0.47
C PRO A 51 5.69 -20.23 1.66
N VAL A 52 5.69 -21.05 2.72
CA VAL A 52 6.46 -20.75 3.95
C VAL A 52 7.94 -20.50 3.63
N THR A 53 8.49 -21.21 2.65
CA THR A 53 9.86 -21.02 2.17
C THR A 53 10.15 -19.63 1.61
N SER A 54 9.14 -18.86 1.19
CA SER A 54 9.32 -17.51 0.64
C SER A 54 9.68 -16.47 1.70
N TYR A 55 9.11 -16.59 2.91
CA TYR A 55 9.23 -15.56 3.95
C TYR A 55 9.90 -16.07 5.22
N TRP A 56 9.91 -17.38 5.47
CA TRP A 56 10.28 -17.95 6.78
C TRP A 56 11.60 -17.44 7.30
N ASP A 57 12.65 -17.44 6.48
CA ASP A 57 14.00 -17.04 6.91
C ASP A 57 14.05 -15.57 7.31
N SER A 58 13.34 -14.72 6.55
CA SER A 58 13.27 -13.27 6.77
C SER A 58 12.29 -12.84 7.87
N LEU A 59 11.40 -13.73 8.34
CA LEU A 59 10.40 -13.42 9.34
C LEU A 59 11.05 -13.01 10.68
N PHE A 60 10.63 -11.88 11.23
CA PHE A 60 11.22 -11.25 12.44
C PHE A 60 12.70 -10.84 12.31
N SER A 61 13.22 -10.70 11.09
CA SER A 61 14.55 -10.13 10.85
C SER A 61 14.56 -8.61 11.03
N ASP A 62 15.76 -8.02 11.18
CA ASP A 62 15.95 -6.57 11.22
C ASP A 62 15.42 -5.89 9.95
N GLN A 63 15.58 -6.52 8.78
CA GLN A 63 15.05 -6.00 7.52
C GLN A 63 13.52 -5.90 7.54
N MET A 64 12.85 -6.96 8.03
CA MET A 64 11.41 -6.95 8.21
C MET A 64 10.99 -5.86 9.22
N PHE A 65 11.74 -5.72 10.32
CA PHE A 65 11.45 -4.71 11.34
C PHE A 65 11.48 -3.30 10.75
N GLN A 66 12.56 -2.96 10.03
CA GLN A 66 12.71 -1.64 9.41
C GLN A 66 11.59 -1.36 8.39
N ASN A 67 11.22 -2.35 7.57
CA ASN A 67 10.14 -2.18 6.58
C ASN A 67 8.76 -2.01 7.22
N VAL A 68 8.45 -2.79 8.27
CA VAL A 68 7.19 -2.65 9.01
C VAL A 68 7.17 -1.31 9.74
N TRP A 69 8.27 -0.91 10.37
CA TRP A 69 8.37 0.39 11.03
C TRP A 69 8.19 1.55 10.05
N HIS A 70 8.82 1.50 8.88
CA HIS A 70 8.65 2.50 7.82
C HIS A 70 7.18 2.64 7.42
N SER A 71 6.48 1.53 7.20
CA SER A 71 5.05 1.54 6.90
C SER A 71 4.20 2.14 8.04
N VAL A 72 4.50 1.79 9.30
CA VAL A 72 3.81 2.34 10.48
C VAL A 72 4.07 3.83 10.62
N ALA A 73 5.31 4.29 10.46
CA ALA A 73 5.68 5.69 10.55
C ALA A 73 5.00 6.53 9.46
N LEU A 74 4.88 6.01 8.23
CA LEU A 74 4.13 6.65 7.15
C LEU A 74 2.65 6.79 7.52
N ASP A 75 2.01 5.73 8.03
CA ASP A 75 0.58 5.76 8.41
C ASP A 75 0.29 6.77 9.54
N MET A 76 1.18 6.86 10.52
CA MET A 76 1.06 7.79 11.65
C MET A 76 1.20 9.26 11.22
N ASN A 77 2.02 9.54 10.21
CA ASN A 77 2.34 10.91 9.78
C ASN A 77 1.62 11.35 8.49
N LYS A 78 0.75 10.49 7.94
CA LYS A 78 0.02 10.81 6.71
C LYS A 78 -0.90 12.01 6.84
N LYS A 79 -1.07 12.72 5.72
CA LYS A 79 -1.94 13.90 5.60
C LYS A 79 -3.37 13.53 5.25
N ALA A 80 -3.58 12.49 4.45
CA ALA A 80 -4.90 12.02 4.08
C ALA A 80 -5.66 11.55 5.33
N LYS A 81 -6.80 12.16 5.59
CA LYS A 81 -7.74 11.80 6.66
C LYS A 81 -9.14 11.82 6.10
N GLN A 82 -9.94 10.79 6.39
CA GLN A 82 -11.33 10.74 5.95
C GLN A 82 -12.10 12.02 6.34
N GLY A 83 -12.83 12.59 5.38
CA GLY A 83 -13.55 13.86 5.50
C GLY A 83 -12.71 15.12 5.22
N GLY A 84 -11.38 15.01 5.29
CA GLY A 84 -10.45 16.10 5.00
C GLY A 84 -10.15 16.29 3.52
N ASP A 85 -9.32 17.29 3.22
CA ASP A 85 -8.84 17.55 1.87
C ASP A 85 -7.93 16.42 1.38
N ALA A 86 -8.10 16.04 0.12
CA ALA A 86 -7.27 15.04 -0.53
C ALA A 86 -5.91 15.65 -0.91
N PRO A 87 -4.79 15.06 -0.46
CA PRO A 87 -3.47 15.51 -0.89
C PRO A 87 -3.29 15.44 -2.41
N ASN A 88 -2.91 16.57 -3.02
CA ASN A 88 -2.72 16.66 -4.47
C ASN A 88 -1.23 16.52 -4.85
N SER A 89 -0.61 15.43 -4.41
CA SER A 89 0.82 15.18 -4.62
C SER A 89 1.19 15.06 -6.10
N PRO A 90 2.39 15.50 -6.53
CA PRO A 90 2.87 15.28 -7.89
C PRO A 90 3.06 13.78 -8.16
N VAL A 91 2.66 13.35 -9.35
CA VAL A 91 2.87 11.99 -9.89
C VAL A 91 3.38 12.09 -11.31
N VAL A 92 4.00 11.02 -11.78
CA VAL A 92 4.65 10.92 -13.08
C VAL A 92 3.90 9.93 -13.96
N THR A 93 3.80 10.21 -15.25
CA THR A 93 3.28 9.27 -16.23
C THR A 93 4.18 8.03 -16.36
N LEU A 94 3.64 6.92 -16.90
CA LEU A 94 4.40 5.68 -17.13
C LEU A 94 5.64 5.87 -18.02
N SER A 95 5.63 6.87 -18.92
CA SER A 95 6.80 7.19 -19.75
C SER A 95 7.91 7.88 -18.98
N GLY A 96 7.61 8.47 -17.81
CA GLY A 96 8.56 9.26 -17.03
C GLY A 96 8.65 10.74 -17.45
N ASN A 97 7.92 11.16 -18.48
CA ASN A 97 8.17 12.44 -19.16
C ASN A 97 7.31 13.59 -18.64
N ILE A 98 6.18 13.30 -17.98
CA ILE A 98 5.23 14.32 -17.53
C ILE A 98 4.99 14.12 -16.05
N CYS A 99 5.18 15.19 -15.29
CA CYS A 99 4.85 15.28 -13.87
C CYS A 99 3.62 16.17 -13.71
N PHE A 100 2.60 15.69 -13.01
CA PHE A 100 1.33 16.37 -12.86
C PHE A 100 0.68 16.05 -11.50
N PRO A 101 -0.22 16.91 -10.97
CA PRO A 101 -0.91 16.64 -9.72
C PRO A 101 -1.85 15.43 -9.78
N LEU A 102 -1.81 14.56 -8.76
CA LEU A 102 -2.57 13.30 -8.69
C LEU A 102 -4.09 13.49 -8.90
N LEU A 103 -4.68 14.58 -8.40
CA LEU A 103 -6.12 14.81 -8.51
C LEU A 103 -6.58 15.21 -9.91
N GLU A 104 -5.66 15.49 -10.85
CA GLU A 104 -6.01 15.69 -12.27
C GLU A 104 -6.40 14.39 -12.97
N VAL A 105 -6.16 13.22 -12.33
CA VAL A 105 -6.69 11.93 -12.82
C VAL A 105 -8.22 11.86 -12.67
N ALA A 106 -8.80 12.59 -11.72
CA ALA A 106 -10.24 12.56 -11.46
C ALA A 106 -11.03 13.39 -12.48
N LYS A 107 -12.12 12.85 -13.01
CA LYS A 107 -13.12 13.66 -13.72
C LYS A 107 -14.00 14.39 -12.71
N ALA A 108 -14.45 15.58 -13.08
CA ALA A 108 -15.27 16.42 -12.20
C ALA A 108 -16.55 15.68 -11.72
N GLY A 109 -16.83 15.77 -10.42
CA GLY A 109 -18.02 15.21 -9.77
C GLY A 109 -18.06 13.69 -9.60
N ARG A 110 -17.06 12.96 -10.11
CA ARG A 110 -16.96 11.50 -10.00
C ARG A 110 -16.00 11.09 -8.87
N PRO A 111 -16.26 9.97 -8.18
CA PRO A 111 -15.29 9.42 -7.24
C PRO A 111 -14.09 8.88 -8.01
N LEU A 112 -12.89 9.14 -7.50
CA LEU A 112 -11.64 8.54 -7.94
C LEU A 112 -11.19 7.52 -6.89
N VAL A 113 -11.17 6.24 -7.27
CA VAL A 113 -10.62 5.16 -6.46
C VAL A 113 -9.11 5.07 -6.73
N LEU A 114 -8.33 5.35 -5.71
CA LEU A 114 -6.87 5.22 -5.72
C LEU A 114 -6.48 3.88 -5.11
N ASN A 115 -5.66 3.12 -5.83
CA ASN A 115 -5.07 1.87 -5.36
C ASN A 115 -3.53 1.98 -5.37
N PHE A 116 -2.93 2.08 -4.19
CA PHE A 116 -1.50 2.21 -4.04
C PHE A 116 -0.84 0.85 -3.85
N GLY A 117 0.29 0.61 -4.51
CA GLY A 117 1.06 -0.62 -4.36
C GLY A 117 2.27 -0.69 -5.29
N SER A 118 2.95 -1.83 -5.25
CA SER A 118 4.14 -2.12 -6.05
C SER A 118 4.24 -3.61 -6.38
N CYS A 119 5.03 -3.96 -7.41
CA CYS A 119 5.16 -5.32 -7.93
C CYS A 119 5.63 -6.32 -6.87
N THR A 120 6.53 -5.92 -5.98
CA THR A 120 7.07 -6.81 -4.96
C THR A 120 6.09 -7.07 -3.81
N CYS A 121 4.93 -6.41 -3.72
CA CYS A 121 3.90 -6.74 -2.74
C CYS A 121 3.01 -7.91 -3.21
N PRO A 122 3.12 -9.13 -2.60
CA PRO A 122 2.38 -10.28 -3.11
C PRO A 122 0.86 -10.12 -3.01
N ILE A 123 0.39 -9.41 -1.97
CA ILE A 123 -1.04 -9.23 -1.67
C ILE A 123 -1.68 -8.27 -2.69
N PHE A 124 -0.95 -7.22 -3.08
CA PHE A 124 -1.33 -6.35 -4.18
C PHE A 124 -1.47 -7.15 -5.47
N MET A 125 -0.41 -7.88 -5.83
CA MET A 125 -0.33 -8.62 -7.09
C MET A 125 -1.38 -9.73 -7.18
N SER A 126 -1.69 -10.40 -6.08
CA SER A 126 -2.71 -11.46 -6.06
C SER A 126 -4.14 -10.94 -6.25
N GLN A 127 -4.39 -9.65 -5.96
CA GLN A 127 -5.73 -9.04 -6.04
C GLN A 127 -5.94 -8.19 -7.30
N LEU A 128 -4.99 -8.17 -8.26
CA LEU A 128 -5.12 -7.35 -9.46
C LEU A 128 -6.29 -7.78 -10.36
N ASN A 129 -6.61 -9.07 -10.42
CA ASN A 129 -7.76 -9.55 -11.19
C ASN A 129 -9.07 -9.07 -10.57
N ASP A 130 -9.26 -9.30 -9.27
CA ASP A 130 -10.44 -8.81 -8.53
C ASP A 130 -10.59 -7.28 -8.61
N PHE A 131 -9.47 -6.56 -8.64
CA PHE A 131 -9.44 -5.11 -8.83
C PHE A 131 -9.91 -4.72 -10.23
N GLN A 132 -9.46 -5.42 -11.28
CA GLN A 132 -9.94 -5.18 -12.65
C GLN A 132 -11.44 -5.46 -12.79
N GLU A 133 -11.95 -6.54 -12.19
CA GLU A 133 -13.39 -6.81 -12.16
C GLU A 133 -14.17 -5.68 -11.49
N MET A 134 -13.62 -5.10 -10.40
CA MET A 134 -14.21 -3.91 -9.76
C MET A 134 -14.17 -2.69 -10.68
N VAL A 135 -13.07 -2.47 -11.41
CA VAL A 135 -13.00 -1.39 -12.42
C VAL A 135 -14.10 -1.59 -13.46
N ASP A 136 -14.24 -2.79 -14.03
CA ASP A 136 -15.25 -3.09 -15.04
C ASP A 136 -16.67 -2.88 -14.54
N GLN A 137 -16.93 -3.28 -13.30
CA GLN A 137 -18.24 -3.17 -12.67
C GLN A 137 -18.66 -1.72 -12.42
N PHE A 138 -17.73 -0.80 -12.18
CA PHE A 138 -18.03 0.55 -11.67
C PHE A 138 -17.43 1.70 -12.51
N LYS A 139 -16.75 1.43 -13.63
CA LYS A 139 -16.16 2.46 -14.51
C LYS A 139 -17.18 3.44 -15.09
N ASP A 140 -18.45 3.06 -15.13
CA ASP A 140 -19.57 3.93 -15.51
C ASP A 140 -19.83 5.05 -14.49
N ILE A 141 -19.55 4.85 -13.19
CA ILE A 141 -19.85 5.81 -12.12
C ILE A 141 -18.62 6.38 -11.38
N ALA A 142 -17.47 5.71 -11.44
CA ALA A 142 -16.24 6.11 -10.78
C ALA A 142 -15.02 5.98 -11.69
N ASP A 143 -14.01 6.80 -11.45
CA ASP A 143 -12.70 6.68 -12.07
C ASP A 143 -11.78 5.85 -11.16
N PHE A 144 -10.81 5.17 -11.77
CA PHE A 144 -9.87 4.29 -11.07
C PHE A 144 -8.45 4.63 -11.47
N CYS A 145 -7.53 4.58 -10.52
CA CYS A 145 -6.11 4.78 -10.78
C CYS A 145 -5.27 3.95 -9.82
N VAL A 146 -4.31 3.23 -10.37
CA VAL A 146 -3.21 2.68 -9.58
C VAL A 146 -2.11 3.72 -9.44
N VAL A 147 -1.62 3.91 -8.21
CA VAL A 147 -0.44 4.74 -7.93
C VAL A 147 0.71 3.81 -7.55
N TYR A 148 1.67 3.68 -8.46
CA TYR A 148 2.86 2.87 -8.26
C TYR A 148 3.83 3.58 -7.31
N ILE A 149 4.07 2.99 -6.14
CA ILE A 149 4.95 3.54 -5.09
C ILE A 149 6.28 2.78 -4.99
N GLU A 150 7.08 3.06 -3.97
CA GLU A 150 8.26 2.26 -3.66
C GLU A 150 7.95 0.76 -3.49
N GLU A 151 8.95 -0.09 -3.73
CA GLU A 151 8.81 -1.54 -3.57
C GLU A 151 8.56 -1.91 -2.10
N ALA A 152 7.52 -2.71 -1.84
CA ALA A 152 7.24 -3.21 -0.49
C ALA A 152 8.31 -4.21 -0.01
N HIS A 153 8.87 -5.00 -0.94
CA HIS A 153 9.86 -6.04 -0.67
C HIS A 153 11.01 -5.97 -1.68
N PRO A 154 11.85 -4.91 -1.64
CA PRO A 154 12.94 -4.74 -2.58
C PRO A 154 14.02 -5.81 -2.42
N ALA A 155 14.64 -6.20 -3.53
CA ALA A 155 15.66 -7.25 -3.59
C ALA A 155 16.94 -6.93 -2.78
N ASP A 156 17.23 -5.66 -2.54
CA ASP A 156 18.33 -5.18 -1.69
C ASP A 156 17.87 -4.69 -0.31
N GLY A 157 16.65 -5.07 0.11
CA GLY A 157 16.12 -4.85 1.46
C GLY A 157 15.44 -6.12 1.99
N TRP A 158 14.21 -6.01 2.51
CA TRP A 158 13.43 -7.17 2.95
C TRP A 158 12.83 -7.92 1.76
N ALA A 159 13.64 -8.75 1.12
CA ALA A 159 13.25 -9.56 -0.03
C ALA A 159 12.49 -10.84 0.39
N LEU A 160 11.48 -11.22 -0.41
CA LEU A 160 10.80 -12.51 -0.31
C LEU A 160 11.32 -13.45 -1.41
N LYS A 161 11.57 -14.73 -1.09
CA LYS A 161 11.99 -15.70 -2.13
C LYS A 161 10.84 -15.99 -3.09
N ASN A 162 11.16 -16.33 -4.35
CA ASN A 162 10.19 -16.56 -5.42
C ASN A 162 9.25 -15.37 -5.68
N ASN A 163 9.78 -14.15 -5.57
CA ASN A 163 9.06 -12.91 -5.83
C ASN A 163 9.75 -12.10 -6.95
N TYR A 164 9.19 -10.94 -7.32
CA TYR A 164 9.83 -10.00 -8.23
C TYR A 164 11.22 -9.60 -7.72
N ASN A 165 12.22 -9.67 -8.60
CA ASN A 165 13.59 -9.26 -8.29
C ASN A 165 13.80 -7.79 -8.69
N ILE A 166 13.12 -6.89 -8.00
CA ILE A 166 13.21 -5.44 -8.20
C ILE A 166 13.91 -4.84 -6.98
N ARG A 167 15.00 -4.10 -7.22
CA ARG A 167 15.74 -3.38 -6.17
C ARG A 167 15.02 -2.08 -5.81
N THR A 168 15.38 -1.48 -4.68
CA THR A 168 14.95 -0.13 -4.34
C THR A 168 15.28 0.82 -5.48
N HIS A 169 14.24 1.47 -6.03
CA HIS A 169 14.40 2.41 -7.14
C HIS A 169 15.33 3.56 -6.74
N ARG A 170 16.33 3.85 -7.58
CA ARG A 170 17.27 4.96 -7.41
C ARG A 170 16.94 6.13 -8.33
N THR A 171 16.16 5.87 -9.38
CA THR A 171 15.76 6.88 -10.37
C THR A 171 14.29 6.72 -10.73
N GLN A 172 13.68 7.80 -11.21
CA GLN A 172 12.31 7.76 -11.71
C GLN A 172 12.17 6.76 -12.87
N ALA A 173 13.19 6.63 -13.72
CA ALA A 173 13.20 5.70 -14.85
C ALA A 173 13.11 4.24 -14.40
N GLU A 174 13.81 3.87 -13.32
CA GLU A 174 13.70 2.53 -12.72
C GLU A 174 12.29 2.28 -12.17
N ARG A 175 11.73 3.24 -11.44
CA ARG A 175 10.37 3.15 -10.89
C ARG A 175 9.32 3.05 -12.00
N CYS A 176 9.44 3.86 -13.05
CA CYS A 176 8.58 3.79 -14.23
C CYS A 176 8.76 2.47 -15.02
N LYS A 177 9.95 1.86 -15.01
CA LYS A 177 10.16 0.53 -15.61
C LYS A 177 9.35 -0.53 -14.87
N ALA A 178 9.42 -0.56 -13.54
CA ALA A 178 8.66 -1.50 -12.72
C ALA A 178 7.14 -1.25 -12.84
N ALA A 179 6.71 0.02 -12.84
CA ALA A 179 5.32 0.40 -13.05
C ALA A 179 4.77 -0.04 -14.42
N ARG A 180 5.59 -0.02 -15.49
CA ARG A 180 5.20 -0.56 -16.79
C ARG A 180 5.03 -2.08 -16.78
N GLU A 181 5.79 -2.81 -15.98
CA GLU A 181 5.58 -4.26 -15.80
C GLU A 181 4.24 -4.55 -15.13
N LEU A 182 3.85 -3.75 -14.13
CA LEU A 182 2.52 -3.80 -13.53
C LEU A 182 1.43 -3.45 -14.55
N ALA A 183 1.57 -2.33 -15.27
CA ALA A 183 0.56 -1.83 -16.19
C ALA A 183 0.19 -2.85 -17.29
N ARG A 184 1.14 -3.68 -17.73
CA ARG A 184 0.86 -4.78 -18.68
C ARG A 184 -0.12 -5.83 -18.14
N LYS A 185 -0.28 -5.94 -16.83
CA LYS A 185 -1.20 -6.88 -16.17
C LYS A 185 -2.60 -6.29 -15.94
N ILE A 186 -2.73 -4.96 -16.03
CA ILE A 186 -3.96 -4.21 -15.79
C ILE A 186 -4.23 -3.19 -16.92
N PRO A 187 -4.29 -3.61 -18.19
CA PRO A 187 -4.26 -2.71 -19.35
C PRO A 187 -5.41 -1.70 -19.40
N GLU A 188 -6.55 -2.00 -18.78
CA GLU A 188 -7.72 -1.11 -18.74
C GLU A 188 -7.69 -0.08 -17.60
N CYS A 189 -6.76 -0.22 -16.65
CA CYS A 189 -6.66 0.69 -15.51
C CYS A 189 -5.48 1.66 -15.66
N PRO A 190 -5.72 2.98 -15.57
CA PRO A 190 -4.64 3.96 -15.50
C PRO A 190 -3.65 3.66 -14.37
N VAL A 191 -2.36 3.71 -14.71
CA VAL A 191 -1.27 3.62 -13.74
C VAL A 191 -0.46 4.92 -13.80
N VAL A 192 -0.30 5.57 -12.66
CA VAL A 192 0.64 6.68 -12.47
C VAL A 192 1.72 6.26 -11.50
N VAL A 193 2.84 6.95 -11.50
CA VAL A 193 4.03 6.60 -10.72
C VAL A 193 4.29 7.70 -9.71
N ASP A 194 4.45 7.37 -8.44
CA ASP A 194 4.88 8.37 -7.46
C ASP A 194 6.27 8.88 -7.81
N THR A 195 6.53 10.14 -7.46
CA THR A 195 7.85 10.75 -7.64
C THR A 195 8.88 10.06 -6.74
N MET A 196 10.17 10.17 -7.08
CA MET A 196 11.26 9.70 -6.21
C MET A 196 11.33 10.38 -4.83
N LEU A 197 10.52 11.43 -4.59
CA LEU A 197 10.35 12.06 -3.28
C LEU A 197 9.25 11.36 -2.43
N ASP A 198 8.60 10.34 -2.98
CA ASP A 198 7.54 9.54 -2.33
C ASP A 198 6.38 10.39 -1.78
N THR A 199 6.13 11.55 -2.38
CA THR A 199 5.19 12.53 -1.83
C THR A 199 3.75 12.03 -1.81
N ALA A 200 3.34 11.17 -2.75
CA ALA A 200 2.01 10.57 -2.70
C ALA A 200 1.97 9.48 -1.62
N ASN A 201 2.96 8.60 -1.58
CA ASN A 201 3.08 7.55 -0.57
C ASN A 201 3.08 8.13 0.87
N ILE A 202 3.88 9.17 1.12
CA ILE A 202 3.94 9.86 2.40
C ILE A 202 2.61 10.55 2.73
N ALA A 203 2.03 11.27 1.78
CA ALA A 203 0.80 12.01 2.04
C ALA A 203 -0.40 11.09 2.34
N TYR A 204 -0.43 9.90 1.73
CA TYR A 204 -1.49 8.91 1.90
C TYR A 204 -1.16 7.78 2.88
N GLY A 205 0.07 7.73 3.41
CA GLY A 205 0.55 6.63 4.26
C GLY A 205 0.31 5.28 3.59
N ALA A 206 0.74 5.14 2.34
CA ALA A 206 0.21 4.14 1.43
C ALA A 206 0.96 2.80 1.43
N LEU A 207 2.21 2.78 1.89
CA LEU A 207 3.02 1.58 2.00
C LEU A 207 2.43 0.60 3.06
N PRO A 208 2.45 -0.72 2.81
CA PRO A 208 2.87 -1.38 1.56
C PRO A 208 1.83 -1.30 0.45
N ILE A 209 0.55 -1.22 0.82
CA ILE A 209 -0.61 -1.19 -0.07
C ILE A 209 -1.77 -0.44 0.59
N ARG A 210 -2.56 0.30 -0.18
CA ARG A 210 -3.70 1.06 0.38
C ARG A 210 -4.74 1.48 -0.65
N PHE A 211 -6.00 1.50 -0.23
CA PHE A 211 -7.10 2.11 -0.99
C PHE A 211 -7.46 3.49 -0.44
N HIS A 212 -7.85 4.41 -1.32
CA HIS A 212 -8.56 5.63 -0.98
C HIS A 212 -9.68 5.90 -2.00
N ILE A 213 -10.73 6.59 -1.59
CA ILE A 213 -11.73 7.15 -2.53
C ILE A 213 -11.75 8.65 -2.34
N ILE A 214 -11.51 9.37 -3.43
CA ILE A 214 -11.50 10.83 -3.47
C ILE A 214 -12.71 11.32 -4.25
N GLN A 215 -13.41 12.32 -3.75
CA GLN A 215 -14.48 12.99 -4.51
C GLN A 215 -14.53 14.45 -4.10
N ASP A 216 -14.63 15.34 -5.09
CA ASP A 216 -14.65 16.80 -4.89
C ASP A 216 -13.43 17.28 -4.09
N ARG A 217 -12.26 16.71 -4.40
CA ARG A 217 -10.97 16.95 -3.73
C ARG A 217 -10.98 16.64 -2.23
N LYS A 218 -11.91 15.82 -1.75
CA LYS A 218 -11.96 15.33 -0.36
C LYS A 218 -11.77 13.82 -0.28
N VAL A 219 -11.15 13.37 0.81
CA VAL A 219 -11.05 11.94 1.11
C VAL A 219 -12.39 11.44 1.61
N ARG A 220 -13.13 10.70 0.77
CA ARG A 220 -14.42 10.10 1.12
C ARG A 220 -14.27 8.74 1.79
N TYR A 221 -13.18 8.04 1.48
CA TYR A 221 -12.79 6.79 2.12
C TYR A 221 -11.27 6.75 2.32
N GLU A 222 -10.86 6.40 3.53
CA GLU A 222 -9.48 6.12 3.92
C GLU A 222 -9.38 4.62 4.24
N GLY A 223 -8.74 3.83 3.38
CA GLY A 223 -8.46 2.42 3.69
C GLY A 223 -7.50 2.31 4.87
N GLY A 224 -7.58 1.24 5.67
CA GLY A 224 -6.61 1.02 6.74
C GLY A 224 -5.22 0.61 6.19
N PRO A 225 -4.17 0.56 7.04
CA PRO A 225 -2.85 0.12 6.62
C PRO A 225 -2.87 -1.33 6.13
N GLY A 226 -2.24 -1.58 4.99
CA GLY A 226 -2.09 -2.92 4.44
C GLY A 226 -1.19 -3.82 5.32
N PRO A 227 -1.40 -5.15 5.30
CA PRO A 227 -2.44 -5.86 4.54
C PRO A 227 -3.81 -5.93 5.24
N MET A 228 -3.86 -5.69 6.55
CA MET A 228 -5.09 -5.87 7.34
C MET A 228 -6.22 -4.93 6.90
N GLY A 229 -5.89 -3.67 6.60
CA GLY A 229 -6.83 -2.64 6.15
C GLY A 229 -7.02 -2.55 4.64
N TYR A 230 -6.25 -3.30 3.84
CA TYR A 230 -6.47 -3.41 2.40
C TYR A 230 -7.70 -4.31 2.17
N ASN A 231 -8.83 -3.68 1.88
CA ASN A 231 -10.12 -4.36 1.81
C ASN A 231 -10.94 -3.86 0.61
N MET A 232 -10.95 -4.68 -0.44
CA MET A 232 -11.68 -4.39 -1.66
C MET A 232 -13.20 -4.47 -1.49
N SER A 233 -13.71 -5.32 -0.58
CA SER A 233 -15.16 -5.43 -0.37
C SER A 233 -15.74 -4.13 0.19
N VAL A 234 -15.00 -3.46 1.09
CA VAL A 234 -15.41 -2.15 1.62
C VAL A 234 -15.45 -1.09 0.51
N VAL A 235 -14.50 -1.11 -0.43
CA VAL A 235 -14.50 -0.22 -1.59
C VAL A 235 -15.72 -0.50 -2.49
N LYS A 236 -16.01 -1.78 -2.78
CA LYS A 236 -17.20 -2.18 -3.55
C LYS A 236 -18.48 -1.70 -2.88
N THR A 237 -18.66 -1.94 -1.58
CA THR A 237 -19.84 -1.48 -0.83
C THR A 237 -19.99 0.05 -0.84
N TRP A 238 -18.88 0.80 -0.78
CA TRP A 238 -18.93 2.25 -0.91
C TRP A 238 -19.44 2.67 -2.29
N LEU A 239 -18.95 2.04 -3.35
CA LEU A 239 -19.36 2.33 -4.74
C LEU A 239 -20.81 1.92 -5.02
N GLU A 240 -21.27 0.81 -4.47
CA GLU A 240 -22.67 0.36 -4.55
C GLU A 240 -23.61 1.37 -3.90
N LYS A 241 -23.26 1.84 -2.71
CA LYS A 241 -24.02 2.89 -2.01
C LYS A 241 -24.05 4.18 -2.83
N TYR A 242 -22.91 4.61 -3.35
CA TYR A 242 -22.83 5.80 -4.20
C TYR A 242 -23.70 5.69 -5.46
N ARG A 243 -23.75 4.50 -6.09
CA ARG A 243 -24.61 4.23 -7.23
C ARG A 243 -26.09 4.37 -6.89
N ALA A 244 -26.50 3.88 -5.71
CA ALA A 244 -27.90 3.91 -5.29
C ALA A 244 -28.40 5.31 -4.87
N GLU A 245 -27.50 6.22 -4.52
CA GLU A 245 -27.80 7.60 -4.12
C GLU A 245 -27.85 8.59 -5.31
N LYS A 246 -27.57 8.12 -6.52
CA LYS A 246 -27.63 8.88 -7.78
C LYS A 246 -28.82 8.48 -8.63
#